data_AF-A0A7L3BE96-F1
#
_entry.id   AF-A0A7L3BE96-F1
#
_cell.length_a   1.000
_cell.length_b   1.000
_cell.length_c   1.000
_cell.angle_alpha   90.00
_cell.angle_beta   90.00
_cell.angle_gamma   90.00
#
_symmetry.space_group_name_H-M   'P 1'
#
loop_
_entity.id
_entity.type
_entity.pdbx_description
1 polymer ?
#
loop_
_entity_poly.entity_id
_entity_poly.type
_entity_poly.pdbx_seq_one_letter_code
_entity_poly.pdbx_strand_id
1 'polypeptide(L)'
;AKMGLFSFLKVMMFLFNLAIFLGGAALLGVGIWVTVDAKSFLDIFGGLSSSVLQVLNVSYVLIVIGAILLVLGFLGCYGAVRDSKCLLMM
;
A
#
# COMPACT_ATOMS: atom_id res chain seq x y z
N ALA A 1 31.95 -16.12 -7.24
CA ALA A 1 30.84 -15.46 -7.98
C ALA A 1 29.45 -15.65 -7.34
N LYS A 2 29.13 -16.80 -6.73
CA LYS A 2 27.77 -17.12 -6.22
C LYS A 2 27.30 -16.29 -5.00
N MET A 3 28.23 -15.71 -4.23
CA MET A 3 27.93 -14.97 -2.99
C MET A 3 27.39 -13.54 -3.21
N GLY A 4 27.75 -12.88 -4.32
CA GLY A 4 27.34 -11.48 -4.57
C GLY A 4 25.92 -11.31 -5.13
N LEU A 5 25.45 -12.30 -5.91
CA LEU A 5 24.12 -12.27 -6.52
C LEU A 5 23.01 -12.34 -5.47
N PHE A 6 23.19 -13.16 -4.43
CA PHE A 6 22.22 -13.29 -3.34
C PHE A 6 22.01 -11.97 -2.59
N SER A 7 23.09 -11.24 -2.31
CA SER A 7 23.00 -9.91 -1.67
C SER A 7 22.29 -8.89 -2.56
N PHE A 8 22.58 -8.88 -3.87
CA PHE A 8 21.91 -8.00 -4.82
C PHE A 8 20.40 -8.28 -4.91
N LEU A 9 20.02 -9.55 -4.99
CA LEU A 9 18.61 -9.97 -5.00
C LEU A 9 17.88 -9.58 -3.70
N LYS A 10 18.55 -9.71 -2.55
CA LYS A 10 17.97 -9.35 -1.24
C LYS A 10 17.74 -7.84 -1.10
N VAL A 11 18.69 -7.03 -1.56
CA VAL A 11 18.57 -5.57 -1.60
C VAL A 11 17.46 -5.13 -2.56
N MET A 12 17.40 -5.72 -3.77
CA MET A 12 16.34 -5.46 -4.74
C MET A 12 14.95 -5.81 -4.17
N MET A 13 14.82 -6.95 -3.49
CA MET A 13 13.57 -7.37 -2.87
C MET A 13 13.13 -6.41 -1.77
N PHE A 14 14.05 -5.91 -0.94
CA PHE A 14 13.74 -4.90 0.07
C PHE A 14 13.28 -3.58 -0.57
N LEU A 15 13.99 -3.09 -1.59
CA LEU A 15 13.63 -1.87 -2.32
C LEU A 15 12.24 -1.96 -2.96
N PHE A 16 11.94 -3.07 -3.63
CA PHE A 16 10.64 -3.26 -4.27
C PHE A 16 9.49 -3.33 -3.25
N ASN A 17 9.68 -4.05 -2.14
CA ASN A 17 8.68 -4.12 -1.08
C ASN A 17 8.47 -2.78 -0.38
N LEU A 18 9.54 -1.99 -0.18
CA LEU A 18 9.45 -0.63 0.34
C LEU A 18 8.67 0.29 -0.63
N ALA A 19 8.93 0.18 -1.94
CA ALA A 19 8.20 0.93 -2.95
C ALA A 19 6.70 0.57 -2.97
N ILE A 20 6.37 -0.72 -2.88
CA ILE A 20 4.98 -1.19 -2.77
C ILE A 20 4.32 -0.68 -1.48
N PHE A 21 5.04 -0.69 -0.36
CA PHE A 21 4.54 -0.17 0.91
C PHE A 21 4.23 1.33 0.83
N LEU A 22 5.16 2.13 0.30
CA LEU A 22 4.97 3.58 0.11
C LEU A 22 3.83 3.88 -0.87
N GLY A 23 3.73 3.12 -1.97
CA GLY A 23 2.63 3.22 -2.93
C GLY A 23 1.28 2.85 -2.29
N GLY A 24 1.22 1.78 -1.50
CA GLY A 24 0.03 1.37 -0.75
C GLY A 24 -0.41 2.42 0.27
N ALA A 25 0.54 3.02 1.00
CA ALA A 25 0.27 4.12 1.93
C ALA A 25 -0.25 5.37 1.22
N ALA A 26 0.33 5.74 0.06
CA ALA A 26 -0.15 6.85 -0.75
C ALA A 26 -1.58 6.60 -1.27
N LEU A 27 -1.86 5.40 -1.82
CA LEU A 27 -3.19 5.03 -2.29
C LEU A 27 -4.22 5.02 -1.16
N LEU A 28 -3.86 4.54 0.03
CA LEU A 28 -4.70 4.61 1.21
C LEU A 28 -4.99 6.05 1.62
N GLY A 29 -3.97 6.91 1.68
CA GLY A 29 -4.11 8.31 2.03
C GLY A 29 -5.03 9.05 1.05
N VAL A 30 -4.81 8.87 -0.25
CA VAL A 30 -5.66 9.46 -1.30
C VAL A 30 -7.09 8.90 -1.23
N GLY A 31 -7.25 7.59 -1.01
CA GLY A 31 -8.55 6.96 -0.86
C GLY A 31 -9.34 7.56 0.31
N ILE A 32 -8.73 7.66 1.49
CA ILE A 32 -9.34 8.26 2.68
C ILE A 32 -9.67 9.74 2.44
N TRP A 33 -8.74 10.49 1.84
CA TRP A 33 -8.95 11.91 1.52
C TRP A 33 -10.21 12.10 0.66
N VAL A 34 -10.31 11.35 -0.44
CA VAL A 34 -11.45 11.41 -1.36
C VAL A 34 -12.76 10.98 -0.68
N THR A 35 -12.73 9.95 0.17
CA THR A 35 -13.92 9.50 0.91
C THR A 35 -14.41 10.57 1.90
N VAL A 36 -13.51 11.24 2.61
CA VAL A 36 -13.84 12.28 3.60
C VAL A 36 -14.43 13.52 2.91
N ASP A 37 -13.80 13.98 1.83
CA ASP A 37 -14.32 15.10 1.01
C ASP A 37 -15.72 14.75 0.46
N ALA A 38 -15.86 13.60 -0.20
CA ALA A 38 -17.13 13.19 -0.81
C ALA A 38 -18.26 13.03 0.22
N LYS A 39 -17.96 12.55 1.44
CA LYS A 39 -18.94 12.45 2.52
C LYS A 39 -19.39 13.82 3.01
N SER A 40 -18.46 14.77 3.13
CA SER A 40 -18.76 16.15 3.54
C SER A 40 -19.63 16.87 2.51
N PHE A 41 -19.39 16.63 1.21
CA PHE A 41 -20.26 17.15 0.15
C PHE A 41 -21.65 16.53 0.15
N LEU A 42 -21.80 15.23 0.47
CA LEU A 42 -23.10 14.56 0.54
C LEU A 42 -23.99 15.12 1.64
N ASP A 43 -23.44 15.34 2.83
CA ASP A 43 -24.17 15.90 3.99
C ASP A 43 -24.68 17.32 3.71
N ILE A 44 -23.97 18.09 2.88
CA ILE A 44 -24.33 19.47 2.55
C ILE A 44 -25.32 19.55 1.38
N PHE A 45 -25.16 18.71 0.35
CA PHE A 45 -25.89 18.86 -0.91
C PHE A 45 -27.02 17.87 -1.17
N GLY A 46 -27.17 16.78 -0.42
CA GLY A 46 -28.35 15.89 -0.33
C GLY A 46 -28.94 15.26 -1.62
N GLY A 47 -28.59 15.74 -2.82
CA GLY A 47 -29.34 15.52 -4.06
C GLY A 47 -28.50 15.20 -5.30
N LEU A 48 -27.17 15.33 -5.26
CA LEU A 48 -26.27 14.91 -6.36
C LEU A 48 -25.80 13.44 -6.21
N SER A 49 -26.71 12.54 -5.82
CA SER A 49 -26.38 11.19 -5.36
C SER A 49 -25.69 10.28 -6.40
N SER A 50 -25.92 10.47 -7.69
CA SER A 50 -25.44 9.54 -8.73
C SER A 50 -23.91 9.60 -8.91
N SER A 51 -23.37 10.78 -9.18
CA SER A 51 -21.93 10.96 -9.42
C SER A 51 -21.11 10.76 -8.15
N VAL A 52 -21.64 11.16 -6.99
CA VAL A 52 -20.95 11.02 -5.71
C VAL A 52 -20.88 9.56 -5.28
N LEU A 53 -21.94 8.77 -5.51
CA LEU A 53 -21.92 7.33 -5.23
C LEU A 53 -20.85 6.59 -6.05
N GLN A 54 -20.64 6.98 -7.30
CA GLN A 54 -19.60 6.40 -8.15
C GLN A 54 -18.19 6.73 -7.63
N VAL A 55 -17.95 7.99 -7.21
CA VAL A 55 -16.67 8.41 -6.62
C VAL A 55 -16.40 7.70 -5.29
N LEU A 56 -17.41 7.55 -4.44
CA LEU A 56 -17.29 6.82 -3.19
C LEU A 56 -16.93 5.35 -3.41
N ASN A 57 -17.57 4.69 -4.37
CA ASN A 57 -17.27 3.29 -4.70
C ASN A 57 -15.82 3.11 -5.17
N VAL A 58 -15.33 4.02 -6.03
CA VAL A 58 -13.92 4.02 -6.48
C VAL A 58 -12.96 4.28 -5.31
N SER A 59 -13.28 5.24 -4.43
CA SER A 59 -12.44 5.54 -3.26
C SER A 59 -12.32 4.37 -2.29
N TYR A 60 -13.42 3.64 -2.04
CA TYR A 60 -13.40 2.43 -1.21
C TYR A 60 -12.54 1.33 -1.82
N VAL A 61 -12.60 1.14 -3.15
CA VAL A 61 -11.74 0.17 -3.83
C VAL A 61 -10.27 0.58 -3.72
N LEU A 62 -9.94 1.87 -3.86
CA LEU A 62 -8.58 2.38 -3.63
C LEU A 62 -8.09 2.11 -2.19
N ILE A 63 -8.95 2.31 -1.20
CA ILE A 63 -8.64 2.03 0.22
C ILE A 63 -8.35 0.55 0.43
N VAL A 64 -9.20 -0.34 -0.09
CA VAL A 64 -9.02 -1.79 0.06
C VAL A 64 -7.74 -2.25 -0.62
N ILE A 65 -7.50 -1.83 -1.86
CA ILE A 65 -6.28 -2.19 -2.61
C ILE A 65 -5.05 -1.61 -1.91
N GLY A 66 -5.10 -0.34 -1.49
CA GLY A 66 -4.01 0.32 -0.77
C GLY A 66 -3.66 -0.40 0.54
N ALA A 67 -4.66 -0.84 1.30
CA ALA A 67 -4.47 -1.61 2.53
C ALA A 67 -3.80 -2.96 2.27
N ILE A 68 -4.24 -3.67 1.23
CA ILE A 68 -3.63 -4.95 0.83
C ILE A 68 -2.17 -4.73 0.44
N LEU A 69 -1.87 -3.72 -0.39
CA LEU A 69 -0.51 -3.38 -0.80
C LEU A 69 0.38 -2.98 0.39
N LEU A 70 -0.16 -2.24 1.35
CA LEU A 70 0.55 -1.83 2.56
C LEU A 70 0.89 -3.06 3.42
N VAL A 71 -0.05 -3.98 3.63
CA VAL A 71 0.19 -5.23 4.36
C VAL A 71 1.20 -6.12 3.62
N LEU A 72 1.06 -6.29 2.30
CA LEU A 72 1.98 -7.08 1.49
C LEU A 72 3.40 -6.49 1.51
N GLY A 73 3.54 -5.16 1.38
CA GLY A 73 4.84 -4.48 1.47
C GLY A 73 5.47 -4.61 2.86
N PHE A 74 4.68 -4.51 3.93
CA PHE A 74 5.15 -4.68 5.30
C PHE A 74 5.61 -6.11 5.59
N LEU A 75 4.82 -7.10 5.17
CA LEU A 75 5.18 -8.53 5.26
C LEU A 75 6.41 -8.86 4.42
N GLY A 76 6.56 -8.25 3.24
CA GLY A 76 7.75 -8.41 2.39
C GLY A 76 9.02 -7.85 3.02
N CYS A 77 8.94 -6.67 3.65
CA CYS A 77 10.04 -6.11 4.43
C CYS A 77 10.36 -6.96 5.67
N TYR A 78 9.34 -7.41 6.41
CA TYR A 78 9.52 -8.31 7.57
C TYR A 78 10.15 -9.65 7.17
N GLY A 79 9.73 -10.23 6.05
CA GLY A 79 10.29 -11.46 5.49
C GLY A 79 11.77 -11.30 5.14
N ALA A 80 12.14 -10.23 4.43
CA ALA A 80 13.53 -9.93 4.08
C ALA A 80 14.42 -9.73 5.33
N VAL A 81 13.89 -9.11 6.39
CA VAL A 81 14.57 -8.96 7.69
C VAL A 81 14.66 -10.29 8.45
N ARG A 82 13.63 -11.16 8.40
CA ARG A 82 13.65 -12.47 9.07
C ARG A 82 14.62 -13.45 8.41
N ASP A 83 14.66 -13.46 7.08
CA ASP A 83 15.64 -14.24 6.29
C ASP A 83 17.07 -13.72 6.42
N SER A 84 17.30 -12.52 6.95
CA SER A 84 18.65 -12.02 7.28
C SER A 84 19.08 -12.35 8.70
N LYS A 85 18.18 -12.73 9.61
CA LYS A 85 18.53 -13.07 11.01
C LYS A 85 19.03 -14.52 11.16
N CYS A 86 18.51 -15.47 10.39
CA CYS A 86 18.96 -16.87 10.44
C CYS A 86 20.13 -17.21 9.50
N LEU A 87 20.57 -16.29 8.63
CA LEU A 87 21.70 -16.52 7.71
C LEU A 87 22.88 -15.53 7.92
N LEU A 88 22.84 -14.72 8.98
CA LEU A 88 23.97 -13.88 9.42
C LEU A 88 24.43 -14.26 10.84
N MET A 89 24.26 -15.54 11.16
CA MET A 89 24.80 -16.19 12.35
C MET A 89 25.49 -17.49 11.92
N MET A 90 26.25 -17.42 10.81
CA MET A 90 27.38 -18.28 10.48
C MET A 90 28.31 -17.55 9.51
#